data_AF-F3KPE0-F1
#
_entry.id   AF-F3KPE0-F1
#
_cell.length_a   1.000
_cell.length_b   1.000
_cell.length_c   1.000
_cell.angle_alpha   90.00
_cell.angle_beta   90.00
_cell.angle_gamma   90.00
#
_symmetry.space_group_name_H-M   'P 1'
#
loop_
_entity.id
_entity.type
_entity.pdbx_description
1 polymer ?
#
loop_
_entity_poly.entity_id
_entity_poly.type
_entity_poly.pdbx_seq_one_letter_code
_entity_poly.pdbx_strand_id
1 'polypeptide(L)' 'MKWRKLMWIAWPAFLVAGLIEMVVFAFVDPHDLYWFGQPLELARAGVYTLAFFVFWAMAGLASALTLLLASEQD' A
#
# COMPACT_ATOMS: atom_id res chain seq x y z
N MET A 1 -16.28 13.51 13.99
CA MET A 1 -17.00 13.00 12.78
C MET A 1 -16.08 12.58 11.64
N LYS A 2 -14.99 13.31 11.31
CA LYS A 2 -14.09 12.98 10.18
C LYS A 2 -13.22 11.71 10.39
N TRP A 3 -12.75 11.48 11.62
CA TRP A 3 -11.91 10.32 11.98
C TRP A 3 -12.54 8.95 11.71
N ARG A 4 -13.88 8.83 11.85
CA ARG A 4 -14.59 7.58 11.57
C ARG A 4 -14.57 7.23 10.08
N LYS A 5 -14.70 8.23 9.20
CA LYS A 5 -14.59 8.05 7.74
C LYS A 5 -13.18 7.64 7.35
N LEU A 6 -12.15 8.23 7.97
CA LEU A 6 -10.76 7.82 7.74
C LEU A 6 -10.51 6.37 8.14
N MET A 7 -11.04 5.91 9.29
CA MET A 7 -10.92 4.49 9.69
C MET A 7 -11.65 3.55 8.73
N TRP A 8 -12.78 3.97 8.17
CA TRP A 8 -13.53 3.19 7.18
C TRP A 8 -12.77 3.03 5.85
N ILE A 9 -11.82 3.90 5.57
CA ILE A 9 -10.94 3.80 4.39
C ILE A 9 -9.67 3.04 4.75
N ALA A 10 -9.00 3.44 5.84
CA ALA A 10 -7.71 2.93 6.23
C ALA A 10 -7.74 1.43 6.57
N TRP A 11 -8.82 0.95 7.18
CA TRP A 11 -8.98 -0.46 7.55
C TRP A 11 -9.08 -1.42 6.35
N PRO A 12 -10.02 -1.23 5.40
CA PRO A 12 -10.04 -2.07 4.20
C PRO A 12 -8.80 -1.86 3.32
N ALA A 13 -8.26 -0.64 3.23
CA ALA A 13 -7.01 -0.39 2.52
C ALA A 13 -5.85 -1.22 3.11
N PHE A 14 -5.78 -1.37 4.43
CA PHE A 14 -4.77 -2.18 5.12
C PHE A 14 -4.87 -3.66 4.72
N LEU A 15 -6.09 -4.21 4.69
CA LEU A 15 -6.33 -5.61 4.28
C LEU A 15 -5.95 -5.86 2.82
N VAL A 16 -6.34 -4.94 1.93
CA VAL A 16 -6.00 -5.03 0.50
C VAL A 16 -4.49 -4.90 0.27
N ALA A 17 -3.83 -3.99 0.99
CA ALA A 17 -2.38 -3.82 0.91
C ALA A 17 -1.63 -5.10 1.31
N GLY A 18 -2.03 -5.74 2.41
CA GLY A 18 -1.44 -7.01 2.83
C GLY A 18 -1.69 -8.14 1.82
N LEU A 19 -2.89 -8.19 1.22
CA LEU A 19 -3.19 -9.19 0.19
C LEU A 19 -2.34 -8.99 -1.08
N ILE A 20 -2.24 -7.74 -1.57
CA ILE A 20 -1.43 -7.41 -2.74
C ILE A 20 0.05 -7.66 -2.45
N GLU A 21 0.53 -7.30 -1.26
CA GLU A 21 1.89 -7.60 -0.82
C GLU A 21 2.18 -9.11 -0.93
N MET A 22 1.33 -9.97 -0.35
CA MET A 22 1.48 -11.42 -0.44
C MET A 22 1.51 -11.92 -1.88
N VAL A 23 0.63 -11.40 -2.74
CA VAL A 23 0.58 -11.78 -4.16
C VAL A 23 1.85 -11.32 -4.88
N VAL A 24 2.23 -10.04 -4.77
CA VAL A 24 3.39 -9.48 -5.46
C VAL A 24 4.66 -10.21 -5.06
N PHE A 25 4.90 -10.42 -3.77
CA PHE A 25 6.11 -11.11 -3.31
C PHE A 25 6.07 -12.63 -3.45
N ALA A 26 4.91 -13.22 -3.75
CA ALA A 26 4.87 -14.61 -4.22
C ALA A 26 5.42 -14.75 -5.64
N PHE A 27 5.36 -13.70 -6.46
CA PHE A 27 5.86 -13.67 -7.83
C PHE A 27 7.20 -12.93 -7.99
N VAL A 28 7.52 -12.00 -7.09
CA VAL A 28 8.72 -11.15 -7.12
C VAL A 28 9.59 -11.49 -5.92
N ASP A 29 10.79 -12.02 -6.16
CA ASP A 29 11.75 -12.24 -5.09
C ASP A 29 12.30 -10.88 -4.62
N PRO A 30 12.19 -10.52 -3.32
CA PRO A 30 12.79 -9.31 -2.79
C PRO A 30 14.33 -9.30 -2.92
N HIS A 31 14.98 -10.44 -3.17
CA HIS A 31 16.42 -10.53 -3.40
C HIS A 31 16.86 -10.07 -4.80
N ASP A 32 15.95 -10.12 -5.78
CA ASP A 32 16.18 -9.63 -7.14
C ASP A 32 15.93 -8.11 -7.27
N LEU A 33 15.58 -7.43 -6.18
CA LEU A 33 15.41 -5.98 -6.15
C LEU A 33 16.79 -5.29 -6.07
N TYR A 34 17.32 -4.91 -7.23
CA TYR A 34 18.50 -4.05 -7.34
C TYR A 34 18.10 -2.57 -7.34
N TRP A 35 18.61 -1.79 -6.38
CA TRP A 35 18.37 -0.34 -6.33
C TRP A 35 19.61 0.38 -6.84
N PHE A 36 19.48 1.09 -7.96
CA PHE A 36 20.59 1.81 -8.60
C PHE A 36 21.82 0.93 -8.94
N GLY A 37 21.61 -0.35 -9.26
CA GLY A 37 22.71 -1.27 -9.62
C GLY A 37 23.54 -1.76 -8.42
N GLN A 38 23.07 -1.54 -7.19
CA GLN A 38 23.59 -2.19 -6.00
C GLN A 38 22.51 -3.11 -5.41
N PRO A 39 22.87 -4.27 -4.86
CA PRO A 39 21.93 -5.08 -4.08
C PRO A 39 21.40 -4.21 -2.95
N LEU A 40 20.08 -4.16 -2.76
CA LEU A 40 19.49 -3.49 -1.62
C LEU A 40 19.98 -4.20 -0.35
N GLU A 41 20.92 -3.57 0.37
CA GLU A 41 21.34 -3.94 1.74
C GLU A 41 20.20 -3.75 2.77
N LEU A 42 18.99 -3.45 2.31
CA LEU A 42 17.81 -3.46 3.17
C LEU A 42 17.49 -4.93 3.49
N ALA A 43 17.53 -5.29 4.77
CA ALA A 43 17.08 -6.60 5.22
C ALA A 43 15.69 -6.89 4.61
N ARG A 44 15.42 -8.16 4.25
CA ARG A 44 14.14 -8.60 3.65
C ARG A 44 12.91 -7.92 4.28
N ALA A 45 12.89 -7.86 5.61
CA ALA A 45 11.84 -7.22 6.40
C ALA A 45 11.62 -5.72 6.06
N GLY A 46 12.67 -4.98 5.73
CA GLY A 46 12.59 -3.58 5.30
C GLY A 46 11.90 -3.42 3.94
N VAL A 47 12.13 -4.35 3.01
CA VAL A 47 11.48 -4.32 1.68
C VAL A 47 9.99 -4.61 1.80
N TYR A 48 9.63 -5.64 2.58
CA TYR A 48 8.22 -5.97 2.87
C TYR A 48 7.48 -4.80 3.52
N THR A 49 8.04 -4.24 4.59
CA THR A 49 7.41 -3.12 5.31
C THR A 49 7.24 -1.89 4.40
N LEU A 50 8.26 -1.52 3.61
CA LEU A 50 8.14 -0.40 2.68
C LEU A 50 7.06 -0.64 1.62
N ALA A 51 7.06 -1.82 0.99
CA ALA A 51 6.07 -2.18 -0.01
C ALA A 51 4.64 -2.18 0.57
N PHE A 52 4.47 -2.73 1.78
CA PHE A 52 3.21 -2.69 2.51
C PHE A 52 2.71 -1.25 2.69
N PHE A 53 3.56 -0.34 3.17
CA PHE A 53 3.18 1.06 3.37
C PHE A 53 2.84 1.77 2.06
N VAL A 54 3.57 1.48 0.98
CA VAL A 54 3.27 2.02 -0.36
C VAL A 54 1.91 1.54 -0.86
N PHE A 55 1.63 0.24 -0.80
CA PHE A 55 0.34 -0.32 -1.22
C PHE A 55 -0.81 0.20 -0.35
N TRP A 56 -0.59 0.32 0.96
CA TRP A 56 -1.57 0.86 1.90
C TRP A 56 -1.90 2.32 1.61
N ALA A 57 -0.87 3.15 1.39
CA ALA A 57 -1.06 4.55 1.03
C ALA A 57 -1.77 4.71 -0.32
N MET A 58 -1.43 3.88 -1.32
CA MET A 58 -2.09 3.89 -2.63
C MET A 58 -3.57 3.51 -2.53
N ALA A 59 -3.90 2.43 -1.80
CA ALA A 59 -5.29 2.00 -1.61
C ALA A 59 -6.10 3.05 -0.82
N GLY A 60 -5.48 3.66 0.20
CA GLY A 60 -6.07 4.76 0.95
C GLY A 60 -6.31 5.99 0.08
N LEU A 61 -5.35 6.36 -0.77
CA LEU A 61 -5.47 7.48 -1.70
C LEU A 61 -6.56 7.24 -2.76
N ALA A 62 -6.61 6.04 -3.35
CA ALA A 62 -7.66 5.69 -4.31
C ALA A 62 -9.06 5.83 -3.69
N SER A 63 -9.24 5.32 -2.48
CA SER A 63 -10.50 5.44 -1.75
C SER A 63 -10.84 6.90 -1.38
N ALA A 64 -9.83 7.69 -1.01
CA ALA A 64 -10.01 9.12 -0.73
C ALA A 64 -10.43 9.89 -1.99
N LEU A 65 -9.81 9.60 -3.14
CA LEU A 65 -10.18 10.16 -4.43
C LEU A 65 -11.61 9.77 -4.82
N THR A 66 -12.01 8.51 -4.61
CA THR A 66 -13.40 8.07 -4.84
C THR A 66 -14.39 8.86 -3.98
N LEU A 67 -14.06 9.13 -2.71
CA LEU A 67 -14.92 9.95 -1.84
C LEU A 67 -14.95 11.42 -2.25
N LEU A 68 -13.83 11.98 -2.72
CA LEU A 68 -13.80 13.35 -3.26
C LEU A 68 -14.68 13.47 -4.49
N LEU A 69 -14.55 12.53 -5.42
CA LEU A 69 -15.39 12.49 -6.62
C LEU A 69 -16.86 12.31 -6.28
N ALA A 70 -17.19 11.40 -5.36
CA ALA A 70 -18.56 11.18 -4.91
C ALA A 70 -19.14 12.42 -4.20
N SER A 71 -18.32 13.23 -3.53
CA SER A 71 -18.77 14.48 -2.90
C SER A 71 -18.95 15.66 -3.86
N GLU A 72 -18.39 15.59 -5.07
CA GLU A 72 -18.57 16.62 -6.11
C GLU A 72 -19.88 16.44 -6.88
N GLN A 73 -20.59 15.32 -6.64
CA GLN A 73 -21.81 14.94 -7.35
C GLN A 73 -23.10 15.21 -6.55
N ASP A 74 -22.98 15.88 -5.41
CA ASP A 74 -24.06 16.42 -4.56
C ASP A 74 -24.12 17.96 -4.67
#